data_AF-A0A9W9P8J3-F1
#
_entry.id   AF-A0A9W9P8J3-F1
#
_cell.length_a   1.000
_cell.length_b   1.000
_cell.length_c   1.000
_cell.angle_alpha   90.00
_cell.angle_beta   90.00
_cell.angle_gamma   90.00
#
_symmetry.space_group_name_H-M   'P 1'
#
loop_
_entity.id
_entity.type
_entity.pdbx_description
1 polymer ?
#
loop_
_entity_poly.entity_id
_entity_poly.type
_entity_poly.pdbx_seq_one_letter_code
_entity_poly.pdbx_strand_id
1 'polypeptide(L)'
;MHLVHHTDADQPYAHQYPPARINSSIRSLQSATPSTTSADRVPLRKILKQEAKSLKAQKRQRKENEEASRQQWELTVGVEIHAQLDTAAKLFSRAPTSSSDVPNTNVALFDLAFPGSQPEFQAATLLPALRAAIALNCQIQPVSRFDRKHYFYQDQPAGYQITQYYEPFARNGYVDLFDYDGIAPEDGEKIRIDIKQVQLEQDTAKSQEYPPSTQLLDFNRVSHPLIEIITMPQIHTPATAAACVRKLQSILQACGAVTTGMELGGLRADVNVSIRRRGEAPGQCEYDGISGLGQRTEIKNLSSFKAVEDAIVAEKNRQIAVLQSGGVVEGETRGWTIGSTETRLLRGKEGAVDYRYMPDPDIPPLRIGADLIASLQENLPTSPDSLVLQLIGPAYGLSIEDAKPLIELDDGARLEYYQDVVDILREIHSSPEKSSRDTLARVAGNWVLHELGGLLTKADRAWDATVVPARSLAELIDHLQRKLITGPTAKQVLAGIFDGDSRPVAVILEEDNLLLRPLSRGEYLALAEAAIAQNPKMVEQIRSKKQMGKLGWFVGQMMRTGEKGRVEAPKAEEILRELIFQ
;
A
#
# COMPACT_ATOMS: atom_id res chain seq x y z
N MET A 1 -23.93 57.06 7.87
CA MET A 1 -25.22 56.95 8.59
C MET A 1 -24.95 56.20 9.89
N HIS A 2 -24.60 56.87 10.99
CA HIS A 2 -25.51 57.44 12.02
C HIS A 2 -26.45 56.38 12.62
N LEU A 3 -26.17 55.88 13.84
CA LEU A 3 -26.59 56.40 15.19
C LEU A 3 -27.96 55.75 15.59
N VAL A 4 -28.30 55.27 16.79
CA VAL A 4 -28.13 55.62 18.24
C VAL A 4 -28.58 54.36 19.06
N HIS A 5 -27.93 53.82 20.10
CA HIS A 5 -27.80 54.17 21.55
C HIS A 5 -29.07 54.12 22.46
N HIS A 6 -29.01 53.31 23.54
CA HIS A 6 -29.48 53.48 24.95
C HIS A 6 -29.48 52.09 25.66
N THR A 7 -28.74 51.74 26.74
CA THR A 7 -28.72 52.14 28.19
C THR A 7 -30.11 52.08 28.85
N ASP A 8 -30.43 51.47 29.99
CA ASP A 8 -29.77 51.18 31.30
C ASP A 8 -30.48 49.95 31.99
N ALA A 9 -29.80 49.04 32.70
CA ALA A 9 -29.51 48.95 34.16
C ALA A 9 -30.57 48.25 35.07
N ASP A 10 -30.03 47.37 35.95
CA ASP A 10 -30.45 47.01 37.33
C ASP A 10 -31.73 46.20 37.67
N GLN A 11 -31.57 44.90 38.04
CA GLN A 11 -31.49 44.36 39.43
C GLN A 11 -31.89 42.86 39.55
N PRO A 12 -31.34 42.09 40.52
CA PRO A 12 -31.52 40.63 40.63
C PRO A 12 -32.43 40.19 41.79
N TYR A 13 -33.15 39.06 41.61
CA TYR A 13 -33.94 38.41 42.66
C TYR A 13 -33.08 37.44 43.51
N ALA A 14 -33.13 37.62 44.82
CA ALA A 14 -32.50 36.79 45.84
C ALA A 14 -33.52 35.85 46.52
N HIS A 15 -33.14 34.60 46.78
CA HIS A 15 -33.82 33.71 47.73
C HIS A 15 -32.88 33.36 48.89
N GLN A 16 -33.37 33.61 50.11
CA GLN A 16 -32.70 33.42 51.39
C GLN A 16 -32.87 32.00 51.94
N TYR A 17 -31.81 31.43 52.54
CA TYR A 17 -31.88 30.38 53.56
C TYR A 17 -30.89 30.71 54.70
N PRO A 18 -31.22 30.45 55.98
CA PRO A 18 -30.42 30.87 57.14
C PRO A 18 -29.33 29.86 57.55
N PRO A 19 -28.30 30.26 58.32
CA PRO A 19 -27.20 29.38 58.70
C PRO A 19 -27.48 28.67 60.05
N ALA A 20 -27.25 27.35 60.10
CA ALA A 20 -27.27 26.58 61.34
C ALA A 20 -25.85 26.06 61.69
N ARG A 21 -25.44 26.34 62.93
CA ARG A 21 -24.12 26.01 63.51
C ARG A 21 -23.95 24.51 63.72
N ILE A 22 -22.76 23.98 63.42
CA ILE A 22 -22.35 22.61 63.71
C ILE A 22 -21.70 22.57 65.11
N ASN A 23 -22.35 21.86 66.05
CA ASN A 23 -21.75 21.43 67.31
C ASN A 23 -21.28 19.98 67.16
N SER A 24 -20.01 19.72 67.46
CA SER A 24 -19.41 18.39 67.49
C SER A 24 -19.63 17.71 68.84
N SER A 25 -20.35 16.59 68.86
CA SER A 25 -20.34 15.65 69.99
C SER A 25 -19.97 14.25 69.50
N ILE A 26 -18.78 13.80 69.88
CA ILE A 26 -18.24 12.46 69.61
C ILE A 26 -18.97 11.46 70.51
N ARG A 27 -19.64 10.45 69.92
CA ARG A 27 -20.05 9.23 70.63
C ARG A 27 -19.24 8.04 70.09
N SER A 28 -18.46 7.42 70.97
CA SER A 28 -17.77 6.16 70.73
C SER A 28 -18.75 4.99 70.84
N LEU A 29 -18.92 4.23 69.77
CA LEU A 29 -19.57 2.91 69.80
C LEU A 29 -18.49 1.85 69.65
N GLN A 30 -18.22 1.13 70.74
CA GLN A 30 -17.48 -0.13 70.73
C GLN A 30 -18.46 -1.26 70.37
N SER A 31 -18.13 -2.05 69.35
CA SER A 31 -18.79 -3.32 69.06
C SER A 31 -17.77 -4.45 69.14
N ALA A 32 -18.00 -5.38 70.06
CA ALA A 32 -17.24 -6.61 70.24
C ALA A 32 -17.43 -7.56 69.04
N THR A 33 -16.34 -8.16 68.57
CA THR A 33 -16.30 -9.20 67.55
C THR A 33 -16.54 -10.59 68.17
N PRO A 34 -17.45 -11.42 67.63
CA PRO A 34 -17.38 -12.85 67.83
C PRO A 34 -16.48 -13.49 66.77
N SER A 35 -15.62 -14.39 67.23
CA SER A 35 -14.77 -15.25 66.41
C SER A 35 -15.60 -16.32 65.70
N THR A 36 -15.63 -16.30 64.37
CA THR A 36 -15.96 -17.46 63.54
C THR A 36 -14.85 -17.72 62.52
N THR A 37 -14.29 -18.91 62.61
CA THR A 37 -13.24 -19.47 61.75
C THR A 37 -13.77 -19.82 60.36
N SER A 38 -13.02 -19.36 59.35
CA SER A 38 -12.90 -19.80 57.94
C SER A 38 -14.04 -20.58 57.26
N ALA A 39 -14.67 -19.93 56.29
CA ALA A 39 -14.92 -20.52 54.98
C ALA A 39 -14.37 -19.55 53.92
N ASP A 40 -13.62 -20.08 52.95
CA ASP A 40 -12.92 -19.36 51.87
C ASP A 40 -13.70 -18.17 51.30
N ARG A 41 -13.43 -16.95 51.81
CA ARG A 41 -13.88 -15.72 51.14
C ARG A 41 -12.85 -15.35 50.10
N VAL A 42 -13.06 -15.83 48.88
CA VAL A 42 -12.30 -15.40 47.70
C VAL A 42 -12.44 -13.86 47.59
N PRO A 43 -11.34 -13.10 47.59
CA PRO A 43 -11.41 -11.65 47.48
C PRO A 43 -12.18 -11.23 46.21
N LEU A 44 -13.09 -10.26 46.30
CA LEU A 44 -13.91 -9.76 45.16
C LEU A 44 -13.05 -9.45 43.92
N ARG A 45 -11.84 -8.92 44.12
CA ARG A 45 -10.86 -8.67 43.06
C ARG A 45 -10.42 -9.94 42.32
N LYS A 46 -10.33 -11.08 43.01
CA LYS A 46 -9.98 -12.38 42.42
C LYS A 46 -11.16 -12.97 41.63
N ILE A 47 -12.39 -12.73 42.08
CA ILE A 47 -13.63 -13.08 41.35
C ILE A 47 -13.72 -12.28 40.05
N LEU A 48 -13.64 -10.94 40.12
CA LEU A 48 -13.68 -10.07 38.93
C LEU A 48 -12.56 -10.38 37.93
N LYS A 49 -11.36 -10.73 38.42
CA LYS A 49 -10.24 -11.16 37.56
C LYS A 49 -10.51 -12.51 36.89
N GLN A 50 -11.17 -13.44 37.59
CA GLN A 50 -11.58 -14.73 37.02
C GLN A 50 -12.72 -14.57 36.01
N GLU A 51 -13.70 -13.70 36.27
CA GLU A 51 -14.78 -13.34 35.33
C GLU A 51 -14.23 -12.64 34.08
N ALA A 52 -13.31 -11.68 34.23
CA ALA A 52 -12.66 -11.06 33.08
C ALA A 52 -11.84 -12.09 32.27
N LYS A 53 -11.20 -13.06 32.93
CA LYS A 53 -10.46 -14.15 32.28
C LYS A 53 -11.40 -15.14 31.59
N SER A 54 -12.55 -15.48 32.20
CA SER A 54 -13.56 -16.36 31.60
C SER A 54 -14.26 -15.71 30.42
N LEU A 55 -14.62 -14.42 30.52
CA LEU A 55 -15.16 -13.65 29.39
C LEU A 55 -14.16 -13.56 28.23
N LYS A 56 -12.86 -13.34 28.51
CA LYS A 56 -11.82 -13.39 27.48
C LYS A 56 -11.67 -14.78 26.86
N ALA A 57 -11.72 -15.85 27.67
CA ALA A 57 -11.65 -17.22 27.20
C ALA A 57 -12.87 -17.62 26.37
N GLN A 58 -14.08 -17.22 26.78
CA GLN A 58 -15.32 -17.42 26.02
C GLN A 58 -15.32 -16.65 24.71
N LYS A 59 -14.86 -15.39 24.71
CA LYS A 59 -14.66 -14.62 23.46
C LYS A 59 -13.65 -15.30 22.54
N ARG A 60 -12.55 -15.83 23.08
CA ARG A 60 -11.53 -16.56 22.30
C ARG A 60 -12.09 -17.86 21.72
N GLN A 61 -12.76 -18.67 22.53
CA GLN A 61 -13.39 -19.93 22.10
C GLN A 61 -14.48 -19.67 21.05
N ARG A 62 -15.29 -18.63 21.24
CA ARG A 62 -16.30 -18.23 20.25
C ARG A 62 -15.64 -17.82 18.93
N LYS A 63 -14.56 -17.04 18.99
CA LYS A 63 -13.78 -16.66 17.80
C LYS A 63 -13.17 -17.89 17.12
N GLU A 64 -12.57 -18.81 17.87
CA GLU A 64 -12.01 -20.08 17.36
C GLU A 64 -13.09 -20.95 16.70
N ASN A 65 -14.27 -21.06 17.30
CA ASN A 65 -15.40 -21.80 16.73
C ASN A 65 -15.97 -21.11 15.47
N GLU A 66 -16.06 -19.78 15.46
CA GLU A 66 -16.46 -18.99 14.28
C GLU A 66 -15.42 -19.14 13.15
N GLU A 67 -14.12 -19.14 13.46
CA GLU A 67 -13.02 -19.39 12.52
C GLU A 67 -13.09 -20.81 11.93
N ALA A 68 -13.27 -21.83 12.77
CA ALA A 68 -13.42 -23.22 12.34
C ALA A 68 -14.69 -23.42 11.49
N SER A 69 -15.79 -22.75 11.84
CA SER A 69 -17.00 -22.73 11.03
C SER A 69 -16.79 -22.05 9.69
N ARG A 70 -15.94 -21.02 9.60
CA ARG A 70 -15.62 -20.34 8.34
C ARG A 70 -14.77 -21.21 7.40
N GLN A 71 -13.89 -22.06 7.94
CA GLN A 71 -13.07 -22.97 7.13
C GLN A 71 -13.89 -24.05 6.39
N GLN A 72 -15.12 -24.34 6.85
CA GLN A 72 -16.06 -25.23 6.16
C GLN A 72 -16.57 -24.63 4.84
N TRP A 73 -16.36 -23.34 4.63
CA TRP A 73 -16.80 -22.63 3.43
C TRP A 73 -15.61 -22.33 2.53
N GLU A 74 -15.83 -22.53 1.24
CA GLU A 74 -14.95 -22.08 0.19
C GLU A 74 -15.47 -20.75 -0.33
N LEU A 75 -14.59 -19.75 -0.32
CA LEU A 75 -14.82 -18.45 -0.90
C LEU A 75 -14.30 -18.48 -2.34
N THR A 76 -15.05 -17.87 -3.26
CA THR A 76 -14.60 -17.58 -4.61
C THR A 76 -14.91 -16.12 -4.93
N VAL A 77 -13.90 -15.41 -5.43
CA VAL A 77 -13.99 -14.00 -5.77
C VAL A 77 -13.52 -13.78 -7.21
N GLY A 78 -14.33 -13.03 -7.97
CA GLY A 78 -13.91 -12.38 -9.21
C GLY A 78 -13.80 -10.87 -8.99
N VAL A 79 -12.86 -10.23 -9.67
CA VAL A 79 -12.59 -8.80 -9.55
C VAL A 79 -12.86 -8.14 -10.91
N GLU A 80 -13.51 -6.99 -10.86
CA GLU A 80 -13.77 -6.13 -12.01
C GLU A 80 -13.13 -4.77 -11.73
N ILE A 81 -12.19 -4.35 -12.58
CA ILE A 81 -11.48 -3.08 -12.43
C ILE A 81 -11.84 -2.15 -13.56
N HIS A 82 -12.29 -0.94 -13.22
CA HIS A 82 -12.43 0.15 -14.17
C HIS A 82 -11.27 1.12 -13.96
N ALA A 83 -10.44 1.31 -14.99
CA ALA A 83 -9.27 2.17 -14.92
C ALA A 83 -9.34 3.26 -15.99
N GLN A 84 -9.16 4.52 -15.59
CA GLN A 84 -9.19 5.67 -16.48
C GLN A 84 -7.86 5.80 -17.22
N LEU A 85 -7.92 5.80 -18.56
CA LEU A 85 -6.75 5.85 -19.42
C LEU A 85 -6.12 7.24 -19.46
N ASP A 86 -4.79 7.27 -19.48
CA ASP A 86 -4.00 8.48 -19.65
C ASP A 86 -4.06 8.98 -21.11
N THR A 87 -4.95 9.93 -21.36
CA THR A 87 -5.23 10.43 -22.70
C THR A 87 -5.63 11.89 -22.62
N ALA A 88 -5.30 12.69 -23.64
CA ALA A 88 -5.63 14.12 -23.65
C ALA A 88 -7.10 14.40 -24.04
N ALA A 89 -7.73 13.49 -24.77
CA ALA A 89 -9.09 13.62 -25.29
C ALA A 89 -9.95 12.42 -24.89
N LYS A 90 -11.27 12.64 -24.83
CA LYS A 90 -12.27 11.63 -24.47
C LYS A 90 -12.36 10.49 -25.47
N LEU A 91 -13.02 9.39 -25.11
CA LEU A 91 -13.08 8.18 -25.93
C LEU A 91 -13.76 8.38 -27.29
N PHE A 92 -14.86 9.14 -27.30
CA PHE A 92 -15.72 9.36 -28.47
C PHE A 92 -15.95 10.84 -28.80
N SER A 93 -15.12 11.73 -28.27
CA SER A 93 -15.16 13.15 -28.60
C SER A 93 -13.78 13.79 -28.40
N ARG A 94 -13.57 14.95 -29.02
CA ARG A 94 -12.32 15.72 -28.91
C ARG A 94 -12.24 16.60 -27.66
N ALA A 95 -13.25 16.54 -26.78
CA ALA A 95 -13.22 17.30 -25.55
C ALA A 95 -12.09 16.77 -24.64
N PRO A 96 -11.44 17.66 -23.86
CA PRO A 96 -10.33 17.26 -23.02
C PRO A 96 -10.81 16.41 -21.84
N THR A 97 -9.93 15.53 -21.36
CA THR A 97 -10.11 14.69 -20.15
C THR A 97 -9.67 15.39 -18.87
N SER A 98 -9.32 16.68 -18.93
CA SER A 98 -8.77 17.38 -17.78
C SER A 98 -9.82 17.50 -16.67
N SER A 99 -9.37 17.31 -15.43
CA SER A 99 -10.12 17.67 -14.23
C SER A 99 -10.06 19.19 -14.06
N SER A 100 -10.88 19.92 -14.84
CA SER A 100 -11.13 21.34 -14.61
C SER A 100 -11.99 21.50 -13.35
N ASP A 101 -11.72 22.53 -12.55
CA ASP A 101 -12.55 22.87 -11.39
C ASP A 101 -13.90 23.50 -11.77
N VAL A 102 -14.08 23.91 -13.04
CA VAL A 102 -15.34 24.49 -13.50
C VAL A 102 -16.23 23.39 -14.10
N PRO A 103 -17.42 23.13 -13.52
CA PRO A 103 -18.32 22.09 -14.03
C PRO A 103 -18.78 22.33 -15.48
N ASN A 104 -18.94 21.25 -16.23
CA ASN A 104 -19.49 21.26 -17.59
C ASN A 104 -18.72 22.13 -18.63
N THR A 105 -17.42 22.36 -18.46
CA THR A 105 -16.58 23.10 -19.42
C THR A 105 -15.83 22.21 -20.40
N ASN A 106 -15.63 20.95 -20.06
CA ASN A 106 -14.87 19.97 -20.83
C ASN A 106 -15.82 18.98 -21.50
N VAL A 107 -16.73 19.49 -22.33
CA VAL A 107 -17.78 18.68 -22.97
C VAL A 107 -17.95 19.03 -24.44
N ALA A 108 -18.21 18.00 -25.25
CA ALA A 108 -18.65 18.13 -26.65
C ALA A 108 -20.18 17.94 -26.76
N LEU A 109 -20.74 18.22 -27.94
CA LEU A 109 -22.16 17.99 -28.22
C LEU A 109 -22.56 16.52 -28.00
N PHE A 110 -21.68 15.59 -28.40
CA PHE A 110 -21.89 14.15 -28.19
C PHE A 110 -21.92 13.75 -26.72
N ASP A 111 -21.02 14.31 -25.91
CA ASP A 111 -20.93 14.05 -24.47
C ASP A 111 -22.24 14.39 -23.73
N LEU A 112 -22.98 15.39 -24.22
CA LEU A 112 -24.26 15.84 -23.69
C LEU A 112 -25.47 15.22 -24.40
N ALA A 113 -25.24 14.25 -25.30
CA ALA A 113 -26.25 13.60 -26.12
C ALA A 113 -27.12 14.59 -26.92
N PHE A 114 -26.52 15.66 -27.47
CA PHE A 114 -27.27 16.60 -28.31
C PHE A 114 -27.85 15.88 -29.54
N PRO A 115 -29.13 16.12 -29.90
CA PRO A 115 -29.74 15.50 -31.07
C PRO A 115 -28.93 15.74 -32.35
N GLY A 116 -28.60 14.66 -33.05
CA GLY A 116 -27.81 14.68 -34.28
C GLY A 116 -26.29 14.60 -34.10
N SER A 117 -25.78 14.58 -32.87
CA SER A 117 -24.38 14.27 -32.61
C SER A 117 -24.07 12.78 -32.81
N GLN A 118 -22.82 12.45 -33.16
CA GLN A 118 -22.33 11.09 -33.36
C GLN A 118 -21.02 10.86 -32.60
N PRO A 119 -20.72 9.61 -32.19
CA PRO A 119 -19.46 9.28 -31.55
C PRO A 119 -18.28 9.39 -32.53
N GLU A 120 -17.22 10.09 -32.12
CA GLU A 120 -15.96 10.16 -32.86
C GLU A 120 -14.85 9.45 -32.07
N PHE A 121 -14.61 8.17 -32.38
CA PHE A 121 -13.58 7.38 -31.69
C PHE A 121 -12.18 8.01 -31.82
N GLN A 122 -11.54 8.28 -30.68
CA GLN A 122 -10.21 8.86 -30.63
C GLN A 122 -9.14 7.76 -30.61
N ALA A 123 -8.46 7.53 -31.74
CA ALA A 123 -7.47 6.45 -31.87
C ALA A 123 -6.33 6.49 -30.82
N ALA A 124 -5.99 7.68 -30.30
CA ALA A 124 -4.99 7.85 -29.25
C ALA A 124 -5.35 7.12 -27.95
N THR A 125 -6.65 6.91 -27.67
CA THR A 125 -7.09 6.20 -26.46
C THR A 125 -6.84 4.71 -26.53
N LEU A 126 -6.65 4.15 -27.73
CA LEU A 126 -6.32 2.74 -27.92
C LEU A 126 -4.88 2.42 -27.45
N LEU A 127 -3.95 3.37 -27.54
CA LEU A 127 -2.54 3.13 -27.22
C LEU A 127 -2.31 2.72 -25.75
N PRO A 128 -2.77 3.49 -24.73
CA PRO A 128 -2.65 3.07 -23.34
C PRO A 128 -3.48 1.81 -23.04
N ALA A 129 -4.62 1.61 -23.71
CA ALA A 129 -5.42 0.39 -23.57
C ALA A 129 -4.67 -0.87 -24.06
N LEU A 130 -3.98 -0.78 -25.21
CA LEU A 130 -3.16 -1.87 -25.75
C LEU A 130 -1.95 -2.14 -24.86
N ARG A 131 -1.27 -1.11 -24.34
CA ARG A 131 -0.16 -1.27 -23.39
C ARG A 131 -0.62 -2.02 -22.14
N ALA A 132 -1.76 -1.64 -21.58
CA ALA A 132 -2.38 -2.34 -20.45
C ALA A 132 -2.63 -3.82 -20.78
N ALA A 133 -3.33 -4.11 -21.87
CA ALA A 133 -3.66 -5.48 -22.25
C ALA A 133 -2.41 -6.35 -22.52
N ILE A 134 -1.38 -5.79 -23.17
CA ILE A 134 -0.10 -6.50 -23.39
C ILE A 134 0.60 -6.76 -22.05
N ALA A 135 0.67 -5.76 -21.16
CA ALA A 135 1.26 -5.90 -19.83
C ALA A 135 0.53 -6.92 -18.95
N LEU A 136 -0.78 -7.11 -19.18
CA LEU A 136 -1.64 -8.11 -18.55
C LEU A 136 -1.63 -9.47 -19.28
N ASN A 137 -0.68 -9.66 -20.19
CA ASN A 137 -0.49 -10.89 -20.96
C ASN A 137 -1.72 -11.31 -21.79
N CYS A 138 -2.61 -10.38 -22.14
CA CYS A 138 -3.80 -10.67 -22.92
C CYS A 138 -3.49 -10.89 -24.40
N GLN A 139 -4.30 -11.73 -25.03
CA GLN A 139 -4.36 -11.86 -26.48
C GLN A 139 -5.17 -10.71 -27.08
N ILE A 140 -4.49 -9.81 -27.80
CA ILE A 140 -5.12 -8.72 -28.55
C ILE A 140 -5.90 -9.30 -29.74
N GLN A 141 -7.15 -8.86 -29.89
CA GLN A 141 -8.01 -9.28 -30.99
C GLN A 141 -7.75 -8.39 -32.22
N PRO A 142 -7.60 -8.97 -33.43
CA PRO A 142 -7.33 -8.19 -34.65
C PRO A 142 -8.53 -7.32 -35.08
N VAL A 143 -9.73 -7.68 -34.63
CA VAL A 143 -10.97 -6.94 -34.84
C VAL A 143 -11.67 -6.79 -33.50
N SER A 144 -12.18 -5.59 -33.24
CA SER A 144 -12.99 -5.28 -32.06
C SER A 144 -14.17 -4.39 -32.45
N ARG A 145 -15.29 -4.50 -31.73
CA ARG A 145 -16.50 -3.72 -31.97
C ARG A 145 -17.01 -3.12 -30.67
N PHE A 146 -17.72 -2.01 -30.82
CA PHE A 146 -18.40 -1.34 -29.72
C PHE A 146 -19.88 -1.73 -29.71
N ASP A 147 -20.44 -1.75 -28.51
CA ASP A 147 -21.80 -2.14 -28.19
C ASP A 147 -22.43 -1.09 -27.26
N ARG A 148 -23.74 -0.92 -27.36
CA ARG A 148 -24.54 -0.08 -26.47
C ARG A 148 -25.10 -0.90 -25.32
N LYS A 149 -24.70 -0.55 -24.10
CA LYS A 149 -25.27 -1.02 -22.83
C LYS A 149 -26.36 -0.04 -22.40
N HIS A 150 -27.62 -0.38 -22.61
CA HIS A 150 -28.76 0.52 -22.37
C HIS A 150 -29.17 0.55 -20.91
N TYR A 151 -29.14 1.73 -20.30
CA TYR A 151 -29.74 1.99 -19.00
C TYR A 151 -30.01 3.48 -18.85
N PHE A 152 -31.11 3.81 -18.17
CA PHE A 152 -31.46 5.20 -17.90
C PHE A 152 -30.93 5.59 -16.52
N TYR A 153 -29.98 6.52 -16.51
CA TYR A 153 -29.54 7.18 -15.31
C TYR A 153 -29.15 8.62 -15.64
N GLN A 154 -29.31 9.51 -14.67
CA GLN A 154 -29.10 10.95 -14.84
C GLN A 154 -27.65 11.34 -15.22
N ASP A 155 -26.68 10.48 -14.92
CA ASP A 155 -25.26 10.69 -15.26
C ASP A 155 -24.86 10.14 -16.63
N GLN A 156 -25.77 9.45 -17.33
CA GLN A 156 -25.58 8.90 -18.66
C GLN A 156 -26.61 9.50 -19.64
N PRO A 157 -26.30 10.65 -20.26
CA PRO A 157 -27.29 11.46 -20.97
C PRO A 157 -27.85 10.77 -22.22
N ALA A 158 -27.09 9.87 -22.84
CA ALA A 158 -27.52 9.12 -24.01
C ALA A 158 -28.53 7.99 -23.70
N GLY A 159 -28.72 7.63 -22.43
CA GLY A 159 -29.52 6.45 -22.04
C GLY A 159 -28.90 5.10 -22.39
N TYR A 160 -27.64 5.11 -22.82
CA TYR A 160 -26.79 3.95 -23.02
C TYR A 160 -25.31 4.34 -22.86
N GLN A 161 -24.50 3.40 -22.41
CA GLN A 161 -23.04 3.50 -22.35
C GLN A 161 -22.45 2.72 -23.53
N ILE A 162 -21.49 3.30 -24.24
CA ILE A 162 -20.74 2.59 -25.28
C ILE A 162 -19.60 1.80 -24.59
N THR A 163 -19.57 0.50 -24.82
CA THR A 163 -18.63 -0.48 -24.24
C THR A 163 -18.29 -1.56 -25.28
N GLN A 164 -17.65 -2.67 -24.90
CA GLN A 164 -17.39 -3.80 -25.80
C GLN A 164 -17.76 -5.12 -25.13
N TYR A 165 -18.94 -5.64 -25.45
CA TYR A 165 -19.47 -6.86 -24.86
C TYR A 165 -19.18 -8.10 -25.72
N TYR A 166 -19.47 -8.04 -27.02
CA TYR A 166 -19.35 -9.21 -27.90
C TYR A 166 -17.93 -9.42 -28.44
N GLU A 167 -17.25 -8.35 -28.84
CA GLU A 167 -15.90 -8.37 -29.45
C GLU A 167 -14.95 -7.39 -28.72
N PRO A 168 -14.60 -7.66 -27.44
CA PRO A 168 -13.65 -6.84 -26.69
C PRO A 168 -12.27 -6.88 -27.34
N PHE A 169 -11.49 -5.81 -27.18
CA PHE A 169 -10.21 -5.68 -27.88
C PHE A 169 -9.12 -6.64 -27.36
N ALA A 170 -9.26 -7.21 -26.16
CA ALA A 170 -8.32 -8.18 -25.62
C ALA A 170 -9.01 -9.25 -24.75
N ARG A 171 -8.47 -10.48 -24.78
CA ARG A 171 -9.00 -11.66 -24.06
C ARG A 171 -7.88 -12.53 -23.50
N ASN A 172 -8.22 -13.46 -22.61
CA ASN A 172 -7.35 -14.58 -22.19
C ASN A 172 -5.98 -14.10 -21.67
N GLY A 173 -5.98 -13.12 -20.77
CA GLY A 173 -4.77 -12.68 -20.07
C GLY A 173 -4.57 -13.40 -18.75
N TYR A 174 -3.56 -12.96 -18.01
CA TYR A 174 -3.34 -13.41 -16.64
C TYR A 174 -2.44 -12.44 -15.89
N VAL A 175 -2.56 -12.46 -14.56
CA VAL A 175 -1.64 -11.81 -13.63
C VAL A 175 -1.10 -12.86 -12.66
N ASP A 176 0.22 -12.83 -12.45
CA ASP A 176 0.87 -13.62 -11.42
C ASP A 176 0.96 -12.79 -10.13
N LEU A 177 0.54 -13.37 -9.01
CA LEU A 177 0.70 -12.81 -7.67
C LEU A 177 1.71 -13.66 -6.90
N PHE A 178 2.62 -12.98 -6.20
CA PHE A 178 3.65 -13.60 -5.39
C PHE A 178 3.40 -13.35 -3.90
N ASP A 179 4.05 -14.11 -3.03
CA ASP A 179 4.02 -13.92 -1.57
C ASP A 179 4.25 -12.46 -1.14
N TYR A 180 5.21 -11.79 -1.78
CA TYR A 180 5.57 -10.40 -1.54
C TYR A 180 4.53 -9.38 -2.02
N ASP A 181 3.53 -9.79 -2.80
CA ASP A 181 2.39 -8.94 -3.17
C ASP A 181 1.35 -8.88 -2.04
N GLY A 182 1.51 -9.67 -0.97
CA GLY A 182 0.61 -9.70 0.19
C GLY A 182 -0.56 -10.66 0.03
N ILE A 183 -0.40 -11.73 -0.76
CA ILE A 183 -1.37 -12.83 -0.81
C ILE A 183 -1.45 -13.55 0.53
N ALA A 184 -2.54 -14.27 0.78
CA ALA A 184 -2.68 -15.03 2.02
C ALA A 184 -1.62 -16.16 2.08
N PRO A 185 -1.02 -16.46 3.25
CA PRO A 185 -0.01 -17.53 3.37
C PRO A 185 -0.51 -18.91 2.92
N GLU A 186 -1.82 -19.15 3.00
CA GLU A 186 -2.47 -20.39 2.55
C GLU A 186 -2.56 -20.53 1.02
N ASP A 187 -2.39 -19.43 0.26
CA ASP A 187 -2.37 -19.44 -1.21
C ASP A 187 -0.97 -19.76 -1.78
N GLY A 188 0.05 -19.92 -0.92
CA GLY A 188 1.40 -20.34 -1.30
C GLY A 188 2.34 -19.20 -1.70
N GLU A 189 3.44 -19.53 -2.39
CA GLU A 189 4.46 -18.55 -2.81
C GLU A 189 4.07 -17.79 -4.09
N LYS A 190 3.18 -18.40 -4.90
CA LYS A 190 2.73 -17.84 -6.17
C LYS A 190 1.36 -18.40 -6.54
N ILE A 191 0.46 -17.52 -6.99
CA ILE A 191 -0.81 -17.88 -7.60
C ILE A 191 -1.00 -17.10 -8.90
N ARG A 192 -1.59 -17.75 -9.90
CA ARG A 192 -1.98 -17.11 -11.15
C ARG A 192 -3.48 -16.84 -11.15
N ILE A 193 -3.87 -15.62 -11.50
CA ILE A 193 -5.27 -15.23 -11.71
C ILE A 193 -5.46 -14.91 -13.19
N ASP A 194 -6.33 -15.66 -13.85
CA ASP A 194 -6.65 -15.46 -15.26
C ASP A 194 -7.54 -14.22 -15.45
N ILE A 195 -7.35 -13.54 -16.57
CA ILE A 195 -8.13 -12.38 -17.01
C ILE A 195 -8.96 -12.83 -18.20
N LYS A 196 -10.28 -12.77 -18.06
CA LYS A 196 -11.21 -13.13 -19.13
C LYS A 196 -11.08 -12.19 -20.31
N GLN A 197 -11.22 -10.89 -20.04
CA GLN A 197 -11.15 -9.85 -21.07
C GLN A 197 -10.77 -8.49 -20.51
N VAL A 198 -10.31 -7.63 -21.43
CA VAL A 198 -10.17 -6.19 -21.24
C VAL A 198 -10.96 -5.50 -22.35
N GLN A 199 -11.79 -4.54 -21.96
CA GLN A 199 -12.68 -3.83 -22.88
C GLN A 199 -12.57 -2.31 -22.70
N LEU A 200 -12.80 -1.56 -23.78
CA LEU A 200 -12.89 -0.10 -23.74
C LEU A 200 -14.33 0.32 -23.44
N GLU A 201 -14.51 1.32 -22.56
CA GLU A 201 -15.83 1.88 -22.30
C GLU A 201 -15.81 3.37 -21.92
N GLN A 202 -16.98 4.00 -21.99
CA GLN A 202 -17.20 5.38 -21.56
C GLN A 202 -17.39 5.47 -20.05
N ASP A 203 -16.76 6.43 -19.38
CA ASP A 203 -17.17 6.81 -18.03
C ASP A 203 -18.48 7.63 -18.02
N THR A 204 -19.14 7.66 -16.86
CA THR A 204 -20.36 8.46 -16.63
C THR A 204 -20.03 9.84 -16.05
N ALA A 205 -21.01 10.74 -16.08
CA ALA A 205 -20.90 12.03 -15.41
C ALA A 205 -20.74 11.87 -13.89
N LYS A 206 -20.29 12.92 -13.21
CA LYS A 206 -20.28 12.97 -11.74
C LYS A 206 -21.63 13.51 -11.27
N SER A 207 -22.24 12.81 -10.32
CA SER A 207 -23.44 13.29 -9.61
C SER A 207 -23.09 13.70 -8.18
N GLN A 208 -23.66 14.82 -7.74
CA GLN A 208 -23.55 15.30 -6.37
C GLN A 208 -24.93 15.60 -5.82
N GLU A 209 -25.27 14.99 -4.69
CA GLU A 209 -26.50 15.30 -3.98
C GLU A 209 -26.36 16.67 -3.30
N TYR A 210 -27.28 17.56 -3.63
CA TYR A 210 -27.48 18.84 -2.96
C TYR A 210 -28.78 18.76 -2.15
N PRO A 211 -28.70 18.73 -0.81
CA PRO A 211 -29.87 18.58 0.04
C PRO A 211 -30.91 19.69 -0.21
N PRO A 212 -32.22 19.39 -0.08
CA PRO A 212 -32.80 18.13 0.41
C PRO A 212 -33.16 17.12 -0.69
N SER A 213 -33.10 17.47 -1.98
CA SER A 213 -33.56 16.59 -3.06
C SER A 213 -33.05 16.97 -4.46
N THR A 214 -32.00 17.78 -4.56
CA THR A 214 -31.44 18.22 -5.84
C THR A 214 -30.23 17.37 -6.17
N GLN A 215 -30.09 16.97 -7.43
CA GLN A 215 -28.88 16.30 -7.94
C GLN A 215 -28.19 17.25 -8.91
N LEU A 216 -26.95 17.60 -8.59
CA LEU A 216 -26.10 18.39 -9.47
C LEU A 216 -25.28 17.43 -10.34
N LEU A 217 -25.26 17.70 -11.63
CA LEU A 217 -24.54 16.88 -12.61
C LEU A 217 -23.38 17.66 -13.21
N ASP A 218 -22.21 17.04 -13.20
CA ASP A 218 -21.02 17.52 -13.88
C ASP A 218 -20.61 16.51 -14.96
N PHE A 219 -20.86 16.90 -16.21
CA PHE A 219 -20.57 16.13 -17.41
C PHE A 219 -19.11 16.22 -17.86
N ASN A 220 -18.23 16.93 -17.15
CA ASN A 220 -16.79 16.95 -17.50
C ASN A 220 -16.22 15.53 -17.66
N ARG A 221 -16.59 14.61 -16.78
CA ARG A 221 -16.10 13.21 -16.78
C ARG A 221 -16.77 12.30 -17.82
N VAL A 222 -17.94 12.65 -18.34
CA VAL A 222 -18.69 11.74 -19.23
C VAL A 222 -17.83 11.44 -20.47
N SER A 223 -17.86 10.18 -20.92
CA SER A 223 -17.05 9.69 -22.03
C SER A 223 -15.53 9.77 -21.84
N HIS A 224 -15.03 9.98 -20.61
CA HIS A 224 -13.63 9.66 -20.31
C HIS A 224 -13.34 8.21 -20.71
N PRO A 225 -12.16 7.93 -21.29
CA PRO A 225 -11.82 6.59 -21.74
C PRO A 225 -11.45 5.72 -20.54
N LEU A 226 -12.18 4.62 -20.38
CA LEU A 226 -11.89 3.58 -19.40
C LEU A 226 -11.49 2.29 -20.10
N ILE A 227 -10.67 1.50 -19.41
CA ILE A 227 -10.65 0.05 -19.60
C ILE A 227 -11.35 -0.62 -18.44
N GLU A 228 -12.16 -1.64 -18.74
CA GLU A 228 -12.68 -2.59 -17.76
C GLU A 228 -11.91 -3.90 -17.89
N ILE A 229 -11.32 -4.37 -16.79
CA ILE A 229 -10.54 -5.60 -16.68
C ILE A 229 -11.35 -6.58 -15.83
N ILE A 230 -11.70 -7.72 -16.41
CA ILE A 230 -12.55 -8.73 -15.77
C ILE A 230 -11.71 -9.98 -15.48
N THR A 231 -11.48 -10.28 -14.20
CA THR A 231 -10.77 -11.51 -13.81
C THR A 231 -11.70 -12.72 -13.81
N MET A 232 -11.10 -13.91 -13.93
CA MET A 232 -11.79 -15.15 -13.62
C MET A 232 -12.02 -15.28 -12.11
N PRO A 233 -13.09 -15.96 -11.67
CA PRO A 233 -13.38 -16.20 -10.25
C PRO A 233 -12.47 -17.28 -9.67
N GLN A 234 -11.18 -16.97 -9.50
CA GLN A 234 -10.12 -17.88 -9.04
C GLN A 234 -9.49 -17.45 -7.71
N ILE A 235 -9.98 -16.37 -7.10
CA ILE A 235 -9.43 -15.84 -5.86
C ILE A 235 -10.19 -16.43 -4.67
N HIS A 236 -9.47 -17.01 -3.70
CA HIS A 236 -10.09 -17.75 -2.59
C HIS A 236 -9.93 -17.09 -1.22
N THR A 237 -9.18 -15.99 -1.12
CA THR A 237 -8.97 -15.27 0.13
C THR A 237 -9.17 -13.76 -0.06
N PRO A 238 -9.70 -13.04 0.95
CA PRO A 238 -9.89 -11.58 0.86
C PRO A 238 -8.57 -10.81 0.69
N ALA A 239 -7.49 -11.27 1.34
CA ALA A 239 -6.16 -10.66 1.22
C ALA A 239 -5.63 -10.77 -0.21
N THR A 240 -5.76 -11.94 -0.84
CA THR A 240 -5.35 -12.14 -2.23
C THR A 240 -6.19 -11.33 -3.21
N ALA A 241 -7.47 -11.05 -2.93
CA ALA A 241 -8.27 -10.13 -3.74
C ALA A 241 -7.72 -8.70 -3.69
N ALA A 242 -7.37 -8.21 -2.50
CA ALA A 242 -6.76 -6.89 -2.34
C ALA A 242 -5.36 -6.83 -2.98
N ALA A 243 -4.56 -7.90 -2.88
CA ALA A 243 -3.27 -8.03 -3.56
C ALA A 243 -3.43 -8.00 -5.09
N CYS A 244 -4.45 -8.69 -5.63
CA CYS A 244 -4.77 -8.68 -7.05
C CYS A 244 -5.06 -7.27 -7.57
N VAL A 245 -5.93 -6.52 -6.90
CA VAL A 245 -6.25 -5.14 -7.30
C VAL A 245 -5.02 -4.23 -7.24
N ARG A 246 -4.18 -4.38 -6.20
CA ARG A 246 -2.93 -3.61 -6.06
C ARG A 246 -1.93 -3.94 -7.16
N LYS A 247 -1.78 -5.22 -7.48
CA LYS A 247 -0.89 -5.68 -8.55
C LYS A 247 -1.33 -5.15 -9.92
N LEU A 248 -2.62 -5.24 -10.21
CA LEU A 248 -3.19 -4.70 -11.46
C LEU A 248 -2.96 -3.19 -11.55
N GLN A 249 -3.19 -2.42 -10.48
CA GLN A 249 -2.87 -0.99 -10.45
C GLN A 249 -1.39 -0.72 -10.75
N SER A 250 -0.48 -1.44 -10.08
CA SER A 250 0.97 -1.27 -10.28
C SER A 250 1.40 -1.57 -11.72
N ILE A 251 0.86 -2.61 -12.34
CA ILE A 251 1.14 -2.95 -13.75
C ILE A 251 0.64 -1.84 -14.69
N LEU A 252 -0.58 -1.33 -14.47
CA LEU A 252 -1.17 -0.27 -15.30
C LEU A 252 -0.40 1.06 -15.20
N GLN A 253 0.09 1.40 -14.00
CA GLN A 253 0.94 2.57 -13.79
C GLN A 253 2.30 2.38 -14.48
N ALA A 254 2.95 1.23 -14.27
CA ALA A 254 4.27 0.94 -14.83
C ALA A 254 4.29 0.94 -16.37
N CYS A 255 3.21 0.50 -17.03
CA CYS A 255 3.12 0.55 -18.49
C CYS A 255 2.59 1.90 -19.05
N GLY A 256 2.37 2.89 -18.18
CA GLY A 256 1.87 4.21 -18.57
C GLY A 256 0.48 4.16 -19.20
N ALA A 257 -0.38 3.24 -18.76
CA ALA A 257 -1.76 3.17 -19.22
C ALA A 257 -2.68 4.15 -18.47
N VAL A 258 -2.35 4.46 -17.21
CA VAL A 258 -3.16 5.29 -16.31
C VAL A 258 -2.27 6.26 -15.54
N THR A 259 -2.79 7.43 -15.15
CA THR A 259 -2.07 8.43 -14.34
C THR A 259 -2.42 8.41 -12.86
N THR A 260 -3.58 7.88 -12.50
CA THR A 260 -4.15 7.99 -11.16
C THR A 260 -4.61 6.63 -10.66
N GLY A 261 -4.30 6.29 -9.41
CA GLY A 261 -4.73 5.05 -8.78
C GLY A 261 -6.09 5.19 -8.10
N MET A 262 -6.43 4.22 -7.26
CA MET A 262 -7.69 4.20 -6.51
C MET A 262 -7.86 5.42 -5.61
N GLU A 263 -6.77 5.90 -5.01
CA GLU A 263 -6.73 7.00 -4.05
C GLU A 263 -7.19 8.35 -4.63
N LEU A 264 -6.94 8.58 -5.93
CA LEU A 264 -7.40 9.76 -6.67
C LEU A 264 -8.63 9.48 -7.55
N GLY A 265 -9.20 8.27 -7.47
CA GLY A 265 -10.39 7.87 -8.22
C GLY A 265 -10.15 7.49 -9.68
N GLY A 266 -8.88 7.35 -10.10
CA GLY A 266 -8.52 6.88 -11.45
C GLY A 266 -8.73 5.39 -11.65
N LEU A 267 -8.83 4.63 -10.56
CA LEU A 267 -9.14 3.20 -10.56
C LEU A 267 -10.30 2.89 -9.61
N ARG A 268 -11.25 2.09 -10.08
CA ARG A 268 -12.38 1.58 -9.29
C ARG A 268 -12.39 0.06 -9.35
N ALA A 269 -12.70 -0.57 -8.23
CA ALA A 269 -12.85 -2.02 -8.16
C ALA A 269 -14.26 -2.39 -7.68
N ASP A 270 -14.89 -3.29 -8.41
CA ASP A 270 -16.07 -4.02 -7.98
C ASP A 270 -15.65 -5.49 -7.74
N VAL A 271 -16.24 -6.13 -6.74
CA VAL A 271 -15.92 -7.54 -6.44
C VAL A 271 -17.16 -8.42 -6.42
N ASN A 272 -17.02 -9.59 -7.01
CA ASN A 272 -18.06 -10.59 -7.14
C ASN A 272 -17.77 -11.73 -6.17
N VAL A 273 -18.56 -11.83 -5.10
CA VAL A 273 -18.37 -12.79 -4.01
C VAL A 273 -19.37 -13.93 -4.11
N SER A 274 -18.85 -15.15 -4.06
CA SER A 274 -19.63 -16.38 -3.96
C SER A 274 -19.03 -17.29 -2.90
N ILE A 275 -19.87 -18.03 -2.18
CA ILE A 275 -19.42 -19.07 -1.25
C ILE A 275 -20.13 -20.39 -1.50
N ARG A 276 -19.44 -21.48 -1.16
CA ARG A 276 -20.03 -22.84 -1.13
C ARG A 276 -19.48 -23.64 0.06
N ARG A 277 -20.18 -24.67 0.49
CA ARG A 277 -19.65 -25.58 1.51
C ARG A 277 -18.62 -26.52 0.91
N ARG A 278 -17.52 -26.73 1.62
CA ARG A 278 -16.51 -27.74 1.28
C ARG A 278 -17.07 -29.13 1.56
N GLY A 279 -16.81 -30.07 0.65
CA GLY A 279 -17.23 -31.48 0.79
C GLY A 279 -18.70 -31.76 0.45
N GLU A 280 -19.51 -30.75 0.14
CA GLU A 280 -20.84 -30.93 -0.45
C GLU A 280 -20.78 -30.95 -2.00
N ALA A 281 -21.91 -31.26 -2.65
CA ALA A 281 -22.01 -31.23 -4.10
C ALA A 281 -21.60 -29.84 -4.65
N PRO A 282 -20.99 -29.77 -5.86
CA PRO A 282 -20.64 -28.50 -6.49
C PRO A 282 -21.86 -27.57 -6.54
N GLY A 283 -21.62 -26.26 -6.37
CA GLY A 283 -22.68 -25.27 -6.54
C GLY A 283 -23.26 -25.30 -7.96
N GLN A 284 -24.49 -24.82 -8.10
CA GLN A 284 -25.23 -24.90 -9.36
C GLN A 284 -24.82 -23.82 -10.38
N CYS A 285 -24.04 -22.83 -9.95
CA CYS A 285 -23.63 -21.73 -10.81
C CYS A 285 -22.33 -22.06 -11.54
N GLU A 286 -22.22 -21.52 -12.76
CA GLU A 286 -21.03 -21.57 -13.59
C GLU A 286 -20.71 -20.17 -14.09
N TYR A 287 -19.43 -19.86 -14.24
CA TYR A 287 -18.97 -18.65 -14.91
C TYR A 287 -17.78 -18.99 -15.82
N ASP A 288 -17.98 -18.84 -17.13
CA ASP A 288 -16.92 -18.95 -18.15
C ASP A 288 -16.08 -20.24 -18.04
N GLY A 289 -16.77 -21.39 -17.85
CA GLY A 289 -16.14 -22.70 -17.69
C GLY A 289 -15.73 -23.07 -16.25
N ILE A 290 -15.81 -22.14 -15.29
CA ILE A 290 -15.64 -22.45 -13.86
C ILE A 290 -16.99 -22.85 -13.28
N SER A 291 -17.17 -24.15 -13.04
CA SER A 291 -18.39 -24.74 -12.48
C SER A 291 -18.30 -24.92 -10.96
N GLY A 292 -19.43 -25.21 -10.32
CA GLY A 292 -19.46 -25.51 -8.89
C GLY A 292 -19.57 -24.28 -7.98
N LEU A 293 -19.90 -23.11 -8.53
CA LEU A 293 -19.98 -21.85 -7.79
C LEU A 293 -21.31 -21.72 -7.01
N GLY A 294 -21.26 -21.04 -5.87
CA GLY A 294 -22.46 -20.59 -5.17
C GLY A 294 -23.11 -19.38 -5.85
N GLN A 295 -24.20 -18.86 -5.27
CA GLN A 295 -24.85 -17.66 -5.79
C GLN A 295 -23.93 -16.43 -5.64
N ARG A 296 -23.77 -15.68 -6.73
CA ARG A 296 -22.94 -14.46 -6.79
C ARG A 296 -23.65 -13.27 -6.16
N THR A 297 -22.93 -12.52 -5.33
CA THR A 297 -23.26 -11.16 -4.90
C THR A 297 -22.18 -10.20 -5.37
N GLU A 298 -22.57 -9.11 -6.03
CA GLU A 298 -21.66 -8.06 -6.51
C GLU A 298 -21.58 -6.94 -5.46
N ILE A 299 -20.38 -6.48 -5.12
CA ILE A 299 -20.15 -5.38 -4.19
C ILE A 299 -19.50 -4.23 -4.94
N LYS A 300 -20.13 -3.05 -4.88
CA LYS A 300 -19.68 -1.81 -5.52
C LYS A 300 -19.15 -0.78 -4.53
N ASN A 301 -18.53 0.26 -5.09
CA ASN A 301 -18.02 1.45 -4.39
C ASN A 301 -16.82 1.14 -3.46
N LEU A 302 -15.89 0.32 -3.92
CA LEU A 302 -14.67 0.01 -3.17
C LEU A 302 -13.56 0.98 -3.58
N SER A 303 -13.27 1.94 -2.71
CA SER A 303 -12.32 3.04 -2.97
C SER A 303 -10.92 2.82 -2.42
N SER A 304 -10.64 1.66 -1.82
CA SER A 304 -9.30 1.32 -1.32
C SER A 304 -9.09 -0.20 -1.26
N PHE A 305 -7.84 -0.64 -1.29
CA PHE A 305 -7.49 -2.06 -1.13
C PHE A 305 -8.02 -2.64 0.19
N LYS A 306 -8.02 -1.84 1.26
CA LYS A 306 -8.56 -2.28 2.55
C LYS A 306 -10.07 -2.43 2.52
N ALA A 307 -10.77 -1.51 1.83
CA ALA A 307 -12.21 -1.63 1.61
C ALA A 307 -12.57 -2.89 0.82
N VAL A 308 -11.76 -3.26 -0.19
CA VAL A 308 -11.93 -4.52 -0.94
C VAL A 308 -11.88 -5.72 0.01
N GLU A 309 -10.82 -5.83 0.82
CA GLU A 309 -10.66 -6.92 1.77
C GLU A 309 -11.81 -6.98 2.78
N ASP A 310 -12.13 -5.86 3.43
CA ASP A 310 -13.14 -5.79 4.49
C ASP A 310 -14.54 -6.07 3.95
N ALA A 311 -14.86 -5.60 2.74
CA ALA A 311 -16.14 -5.86 2.09
C ALA A 311 -16.33 -7.35 1.76
N ILE A 312 -15.29 -8.02 1.26
CA ILE A 312 -15.33 -9.46 0.98
C ILE A 312 -15.49 -10.23 2.30
N VAL A 313 -14.80 -9.85 3.36
CA VAL A 313 -14.95 -10.48 4.69
C VAL A 313 -16.38 -10.33 5.20
N ALA A 314 -16.94 -9.12 5.13
CA ALA A 314 -18.31 -8.84 5.56
C ALA A 314 -19.33 -9.65 4.75
N GLU A 315 -19.20 -9.66 3.43
CA GLU A 315 -20.12 -10.38 2.55
C GLU A 315 -20.03 -11.90 2.70
N LYS A 316 -18.80 -12.44 2.82
CA LYS A 316 -18.59 -13.87 3.14
C LYS A 316 -19.33 -14.25 4.42
N ASN A 317 -19.13 -13.48 5.49
CA ASN A 317 -19.77 -13.76 6.78
C ASN A 317 -21.30 -13.67 6.69
N ARG A 318 -21.83 -12.70 5.94
CA ARG A 318 -23.27 -12.57 5.70
C ARG A 318 -23.83 -13.78 4.97
N GLN A 319 -23.22 -14.19 3.86
CA GLN A 319 -23.67 -15.36 3.09
C GLN A 319 -23.61 -16.64 3.94
N ILE A 320 -22.56 -16.83 4.75
CA ILE A 320 -22.45 -17.96 5.69
C ILE A 320 -23.63 -17.95 6.66
N ALA A 321 -23.93 -16.81 7.28
CA ALA A 321 -25.03 -16.69 8.24
C ALA A 321 -26.40 -17.02 7.61
N VAL A 322 -26.65 -16.53 6.39
CA VAL A 322 -27.87 -16.84 5.64
C VAL A 322 -28.00 -18.35 5.41
N LEU A 323 -26.96 -18.99 4.86
CA LEU A 323 -27.01 -20.42 4.54
C LEU A 323 -27.03 -21.31 5.79
N GLN A 324 -26.39 -20.90 6.89
CA GLN A 324 -26.46 -21.61 8.17
C GLN A 324 -27.84 -21.53 8.83
N SER A 325 -28.56 -20.42 8.60
CA SER A 325 -29.95 -20.27 9.06
C SER A 325 -30.97 -21.02 8.19
N GLY A 326 -30.52 -21.72 7.14
CA GLY A 326 -31.38 -22.41 6.17
C GLY A 326 -32.00 -21.49 5.11
N GLY A 327 -31.54 -20.24 5.02
CA GLY A 327 -31.94 -19.29 3.99
C GLY A 327 -31.22 -19.54 2.66
N VAL A 328 -31.57 -18.71 1.66
CA VAL A 328 -30.98 -18.74 0.31
C VAL A 328 -30.28 -17.41 0.06
N VAL A 329 -29.06 -17.45 -0.50
CA VAL A 329 -28.38 -16.24 -0.99
C VAL A 329 -28.97 -15.92 -2.36
N GLU A 330 -29.50 -14.70 -2.52
CA GLU A 330 -30.01 -14.20 -3.79
C GLU A 330 -28.90 -13.47 -4.57
N GLY A 331 -29.05 -13.41 -5.91
CA GLY A 331 -28.20 -12.58 -6.75
C GLY A 331 -28.54 -11.10 -6.55
N GLU A 332 -27.64 -10.36 -5.90
CA GLU A 332 -27.85 -8.97 -5.50
C GLU A 332 -26.63 -8.10 -5.80
N THR A 333 -26.87 -6.80 -6.01
CA THR A 333 -25.84 -5.77 -6.02
C THR A 333 -25.88 -5.01 -4.70
N ARG A 334 -24.75 -5.00 -3.99
CA ARG A 334 -24.59 -4.42 -2.67
C ARG A 334 -23.52 -3.32 -2.70
N GLY A 335 -23.58 -2.44 -1.70
CA GLY A 335 -22.69 -1.31 -1.56
C GLY A 335 -21.85 -1.43 -0.29
N TRP A 336 -20.64 -0.88 -0.37
CA TRP A 336 -19.76 -0.72 0.78
C TRP A 336 -19.67 0.74 1.21
N THR A 337 -19.45 0.96 2.50
CA THR A 337 -19.17 2.29 3.07
C THR A 337 -17.97 2.16 3.99
N ILE A 338 -17.03 3.10 3.91
CA ILE A 338 -15.81 3.10 4.71
C ILE A 338 -16.18 3.07 6.21
N GLY A 339 -15.56 2.16 6.96
CA GLY A 339 -15.83 1.95 8.39
C GLY A 339 -17.08 1.11 8.68
N SER A 340 -17.82 0.67 7.67
CA SER A 340 -18.92 -0.28 7.84
C SER A 340 -18.39 -1.67 8.24
N THR A 341 -19.20 -2.42 8.97
CA THR A 341 -18.97 -3.85 9.25
C THR A 341 -19.84 -4.76 8.38
N GLU A 342 -20.71 -4.18 7.56
CA GLU A 342 -21.73 -4.88 6.78
C GLU A 342 -21.87 -4.29 5.37
N THR A 343 -22.21 -5.14 4.40
CA THR A 343 -22.62 -4.72 3.06
C THR A 343 -24.10 -4.33 3.07
N ARG A 344 -24.47 -3.27 2.36
CA ARG A 344 -25.86 -2.81 2.27
C ARG A 344 -26.46 -3.14 0.91
N LEU A 345 -27.71 -3.57 0.87
CA LEU A 345 -28.41 -3.79 -0.39
C LEU A 345 -28.60 -2.44 -1.09
N LEU A 346 -28.13 -2.30 -2.33
CA LEU A 346 -28.36 -1.09 -3.13
C LEU A 346 -29.61 -1.24 -4.00
N ARG A 347 -29.79 -2.41 -4.60
CA ARG A 347 -30.92 -2.71 -5.48
C ARG A 347 -31.39 -4.14 -5.25
N GLY A 348 -32.70 -4.32 -5.04
CA GLY A 348 -33.36 -5.63 -5.05
C GLY A 348 -33.75 -6.09 -6.45
N LYS A 349 -34.07 -7.38 -6.63
CA LYS A 349 -34.54 -7.97 -7.90
C LYS A 349 -35.93 -7.42 -8.29
N GLU A 350 -35.96 -6.32 -9.04
CA GLU A 350 -36.97 -6.14 -10.08
C GLU A 350 -36.37 -6.62 -11.41
N GLY A 351 -36.27 -7.95 -11.56
CA GLY A 351 -35.65 -8.60 -12.72
C GLY A 351 -34.12 -8.46 -12.78
N ALA A 352 -33.46 -9.34 -13.55
CA ALA A 352 -32.14 -9.01 -14.05
C ALA A 352 -32.33 -7.79 -14.97
N VAL A 353 -31.64 -6.68 -14.69
CA VAL A 353 -31.73 -5.49 -15.54
C VAL A 353 -31.21 -5.89 -16.92
N ASP A 354 -32.13 -6.04 -17.86
CA ASP A 354 -31.79 -6.32 -19.25
C ASP A 354 -31.21 -5.05 -19.86
N TYR A 355 -29.87 -4.99 -19.88
CA TYR A 355 -29.13 -3.90 -20.49
C TYR A 355 -29.27 -3.86 -22.02
N ARG A 356 -29.96 -4.84 -22.64
CA ARG A 356 -30.24 -4.88 -24.09
C ARG A 356 -29.01 -4.52 -24.92
N TYR A 357 -27.93 -5.27 -24.72
CA TYR A 357 -26.70 -5.08 -25.49
C TYR A 357 -26.98 -5.18 -26.99
N MET A 358 -26.44 -4.22 -27.74
CA MET A 358 -26.63 -4.10 -29.18
C MET A 358 -25.34 -3.57 -29.80
N PRO A 359 -24.84 -4.16 -30.91
CA PRO A 359 -23.72 -3.59 -31.65
C PRO A 359 -24.00 -2.13 -32.02
N ASP A 360 -23.06 -1.24 -31.74
CA ASP A 360 -23.20 0.18 -32.04
C ASP A 360 -23.11 0.39 -33.57
N PRO A 361 -24.18 0.86 -34.25
CA PRO A 361 -24.16 1.06 -35.68
C PRO A 361 -23.37 2.29 -36.13
N ASP A 362 -23.10 3.23 -35.23
CA ASP A 362 -22.47 4.51 -35.55
C ASP A 362 -20.93 4.43 -35.52
N ILE A 363 -20.38 3.37 -34.92
CA ILE A 363 -18.93 3.16 -34.80
C ILE A 363 -18.50 1.98 -35.68
N PRO A 364 -17.60 2.20 -36.67
CA PRO A 364 -17.09 1.11 -37.49
C PRO A 364 -16.22 0.14 -36.66
N PRO A 365 -16.07 -1.12 -37.08
CA PRO A 365 -15.18 -2.07 -36.43
C PRO A 365 -13.74 -1.55 -36.38
N LEU A 366 -13.11 -1.68 -35.21
CA LEU A 366 -11.71 -1.37 -35.03
C LEU A 366 -10.86 -2.52 -35.58
N ARG A 367 -9.93 -2.22 -36.49
CA ARG A 367 -8.93 -3.18 -36.99
C ARG A 367 -7.58 -2.83 -36.41
N ILE A 368 -7.03 -3.73 -35.59
CA ILE A 368 -5.77 -3.51 -34.87
C ILE A 368 -4.64 -4.16 -35.66
N GLY A 369 -3.71 -3.34 -36.13
CA GLY A 369 -2.56 -3.78 -36.92
C GLY A 369 -1.58 -4.61 -36.10
N ALA A 370 -1.07 -5.70 -36.67
CA ALA A 370 -0.06 -6.54 -36.01
C ALA A 370 1.28 -5.82 -35.82
N ASP A 371 1.60 -4.88 -36.72
CA ASP A 371 2.75 -3.98 -36.66
C ASP A 371 2.69 -3.05 -35.43
N LEU A 372 1.51 -2.48 -35.14
CA LEU A 372 1.29 -1.69 -33.94
C LEU A 372 1.49 -2.53 -32.67
N ILE A 373 0.94 -3.75 -32.65
CA ILE A 373 1.08 -4.66 -31.50
C ILE A 373 2.57 -5.00 -31.27
N ALA A 374 3.29 -5.37 -32.32
CA ALA A 374 4.71 -5.70 -32.23
C ALA A 374 5.53 -4.50 -31.74
N SER A 375 5.29 -3.30 -32.30
CA SER A 375 5.95 -2.08 -31.85
C SER A 375 5.68 -1.77 -30.38
N LEU A 376 4.44 -1.96 -29.91
CA LEU A 376 4.10 -1.76 -28.50
C LEU A 376 4.75 -2.80 -27.59
N GLN A 377 4.88 -4.06 -28.03
CA GLN A 377 5.58 -5.11 -27.28
C GLN A 377 7.07 -4.83 -27.14
N GLU A 378 7.72 -4.32 -28.18
CA GLU A 378 9.14 -3.96 -28.17
C GLU A 378 9.45 -2.75 -27.29
N ASN A 379 8.50 -1.79 -27.21
CA ASN A 379 8.67 -0.53 -26.49
C ASN A 379 7.95 -0.50 -25.14
N LEU A 380 7.37 -1.61 -24.69
CA LEU A 380 6.70 -1.68 -23.40
C LEU A 380 7.73 -1.51 -22.27
N PRO A 381 7.46 -0.67 -21.26
CA PRO A 381 8.31 -0.59 -20.10
C PRO A 381 8.49 -1.95 -19.42
N THR A 382 9.66 -2.17 -18.81
CA THR A 382 9.95 -3.39 -18.05
C THR A 382 8.91 -3.58 -16.95
N SER A 383 8.32 -4.78 -16.86
CA SER A 383 7.31 -5.05 -15.84
C SER A 383 7.87 -4.93 -14.42
N PRO A 384 7.05 -4.54 -13.43
CA PRO A 384 7.48 -4.49 -12.02
C PRO A 384 8.11 -5.80 -11.54
N ASP A 385 7.56 -6.95 -11.94
CA ASP A 385 8.09 -8.26 -11.56
C ASP A 385 9.45 -8.55 -12.17
N SER A 386 9.64 -8.18 -13.45
CA SER A 386 10.95 -8.28 -14.09
C SER A 386 11.99 -7.40 -13.39
N LEU A 387 11.61 -6.20 -12.93
CA LEU A 387 12.48 -5.33 -12.16
C LEU A 387 12.81 -5.92 -10.79
N VAL A 388 11.82 -6.46 -10.05
CA VAL A 388 12.06 -7.15 -8.78
C VAL A 388 13.04 -8.31 -8.98
N LEU A 389 12.78 -9.18 -9.96
CA LEU A 389 13.63 -10.33 -10.28
C LEU A 389 15.07 -9.90 -10.66
N GLN A 390 15.21 -8.80 -11.39
CA GLN A 390 16.51 -8.22 -11.72
C GLN A 390 17.25 -7.77 -10.45
N LEU A 391 16.57 -7.05 -9.55
CA LEU A 391 17.16 -6.46 -8.34
C LEU A 391 17.52 -7.50 -7.27
N ILE A 392 16.75 -8.58 -7.13
CA ILE A 392 17.10 -9.68 -6.23
C ILE A 392 18.15 -10.62 -6.84
N GLY A 393 18.29 -10.58 -8.17
CA GLY A 393 19.21 -11.44 -8.91
C GLY A 393 20.68 -11.13 -8.63
N PRO A 394 21.61 -11.98 -9.13
CA PRO A 394 23.04 -11.89 -8.83
C PRO A 394 23.71 -10.59 -9.26
N ALA A 395 23.07 -9.75 -10.08
CA ALA A 395 23.65 -8.47 -10.47
C ALA A 395 23.59 -7.42 -9.35
N TYR A 396 22.60 -7.53 -8.45
CA TYR A 396 22.32 -6.53 -7.41
C TYR A 396 22.20 -7.14 -6.01
N GLY A 397 21.63 -8.34 -5.87
CA GLY A 397 21.57 -9.08 -4.61
C GLY A 397 20.75 -8.38 -3.51
N LEU A 398 19.75 -7.59 -3.89
CA LEU A 398 18.86 -6.93 -2.93
C LEU A 398 17.89 -7.93 -2.29
N SER A 399 17.42 -7.59 -1.10
CA SER A 399 16.25 -8.26 -0.52
C SER A 399 14.99 -7.81 -1.27
N ILE A 400 13.91 -8.60 -1.21
CA ILE A 400 12.61 -8.17 -1.76
C ILE A 400 12.10 -6.91 -1.03
N GLU A 401 12.35 -6.83 0.28
CA GLU A 401 11.98 -5.69 1.13
C GLU A 401 12.66 -4.38 0.70
N ASP A 402 13.84 -4.45 0.09
CA ASP A 402 14.56 -3.29 -0.47
C ASP A 402 14.22 -3.07 -1.96
N ALA A 403 14.07 -4.14 -2.73
CA ALA A 403 13.81 -4.05 -4.17
C ALA A 403 12.46 -3.39 -4.48
N LYS A 404 11.40 -3.74 -3.74
CA LYS A 404 10.06 -3.19 -3.99
C LYS A 404 9.98 -1.69 -3.74
N PRO A 405 10.42 -1.14 -2.58
CA PRO A 405 10.41 0.30 -2.38
C PRO A 405 11.21 1.09 -3.41
N LEU A 406 12.33 0.56 -3.92
CA LEU A 406 13.08 1.25 -4.98
C LEU A 406 12.24 1.45 -6.24
N ILE A 407 11.43 0.44 -6.60
CA ILE A 407 10.55 0.48 -7.78
C ILE A 407 9.34 1.39 -7.53
N GLU A 408 8.74 1.30 -6.34
CA GLU A 408 7.46 1.95 -6.02
C GLU A 408 7.61 3.44 -5.63
N LEU A 409 8.75 3.85 -5.09
CA LEU A 409 8.96 5.22 -4.61
C LEU A 409 9.28 6.19 -5.76
N ASP A 410 8.71 7.39 -5.65
CA ASP A 410 8.99 8.54 -6.52
C ASP A 410 8.79 8.21 -8.02
N ASP A 411 7.75 7.44 -8.33
CA ASP A 411 7.41 6.98 -9.68
C ASP A 411 8.58 6.31 -10.43
N GLY A 412 9.43 5.59 -9.69
CA GLY A 412 10.61 4.90 -10.22
C GLY A 412 11.87 5.76 -10.30
N ALA A 413 11.80 7.07 -10.06
CA ALA A 413 12.98 7.94 -10.06
C ALA A 413 14.01 7.51 -8.99
N ARG A 414 13.55 6.89 -7.90
CA ARG A 414 14.42 6.32 -6.87
C ARG A 414 15.24 5.13 -7.38
N LEU A 415 14.63 4.27 -8.20
CA LEU A 415 15.29 3.13 -8.84
C LEU A 415 16.38 3.60 -9.80
N GLU A 416 16.06 4.58 -10.65
CA GLU A 416 17.00 5.15 -11.63
C GLU A 416 18.24 5.72 -10.91
N TYR A 417 18.03 6.55 -9.89
CA TYR A 417 19.12 7.09 -9.07
C TYR A 417 19.97 6.00 -8.41
N TYR A 418 19.32 4.97 -7.87
CA TYR A 418 20.03 3.82 -7.31
C TYR A 418 20.91 3.12 -8.36
N GLN A 419 20.39 2.91 -9.57
CA GLN A 419 21.14 2.30 -10.65
C GLN A 419 22.34 3.16 -11.05
N ASP A 420 22.18 4.49 -11.14
CA ASP A 420 23.28 5.42 -11.39
C ASP A 420 24.38 5.31 -10.33
N VAL A 421 24.01 5.26 -9.04
CA VAL A 421 24.97 5.08 -7.93
C VAL A 421 25.72 3.76 -8.06
N VAL A 422 25.01 2.67 -8.39
CA VAL A 422 25.62 1.34 -8.57
C VAL A 422 26.57 1.31 -9.75
N ASP A 423 26.21 1.92 -10.87
CA ASP A 423 27.05 1.95 -12.06
C ASP A 423 28.32 2.78 -11.84
N ILE A 424 28.21 3.94 -11.18
CA ILE A 424 29.39 4.72 -10.77
C ILE A 424 30.28 3.93 -9.79
N LEU A 425 29.69 3.21 -8.82
CA LEU A 425 30.46 2.35 -7.90
C LEU A 425 31.21 1.23 -8.65
N ARG A 426 30.59 0.63 -9.67
CA ARG A 426 31.21 -0.39 -10.53
C ARG A 426 32.33 0.20 -11.37
N GLU A 427 32.18 1.43 -11.87
CA GLU A 427 33.24 2.15 -12.58
C GLU A 427 34.45 2.40 -11.67
N ILE A 428 34.23 2.93 -10.47
CA ILE A 428 35.28 3.22 -9.48
C ILE A 428 36.06 1.95 -9.11
N HIS A 429 35.36 0.82 -9.00
CA HIS A 429 35.96 -0.48 -8.73
C HIS A 429 36.18 -1.27 -10.02
N SER A 430 36.98 -0.79 -10.97
CA SER A 430 37.11 -1.45 -12.29
C SER A 430 37.68 -2.90 -12.24
N SER A 431 38.10 -3.42 -11.08
CA SER A 431 38.63 -4.79 -10.94
C SER A 431 38.33 -5.49 -9.59
N PRO A 432 37.05 -5.76 -9.22
CA PRO A 432 36.71 -6.47 -7.99
C PRO A 432 36.25 -7.91 -8.29
N GLU A 433 36.53 -8.83 -7.37
CA GLU A 433 35.95 -10.17 -7.42
C GLU A 433 34.41 -10.10 -7.40
N LYS A 434 33.74 -11.09 -8.01
CA LYS A 434 32.27 -11.14 -8.15
C LYS A 434 31.53 -10.92 -6.82
N SER A 435 32.03 -11.47 -5.71
CA SER A 435 31.48 -11.33 -4.36
C SER A 435 31.45 -9.89 -3.83
N SER A 436 32.36 -9.05 -4.29
CA SER A 436 32.43 -7.63 -3.91
C SER A 436 31.39 -6.80 -4.67
N ARG A 437 31.07 -7.15 -5.93
CA ARG A 437 30.06 -6.44 -6.74
C ARG A 437 28.65 -6.56 -6.16
N ASP A 438 28.24 -7.77 -5.76
CA ASP A 438 26.93 -8.03 -5.14
C ASP A 438 26.80 -7.25 -3.81
N THR A 439 27.92 -7.11 -3.09
CA THR A 439 27.95 -6.35 -1.84
C THR A 439 27.77 -4.85 -2.08
N LEU A 440 28.36 -4.29 -3.13
CA LEU A 440 28.27 -2.85 -3.45
C LEU A 440 26.84 -2.42 -3.78
N ALA A 441 26.13 -3.19 -4.61
CA ALA A 441 24.75 -2.91 -4.97
C ALA A 441 23.82 -2.93 -3.75
N ARG A 442 23.94 -3.96 -2.89
CA ARG A 442 23.18 -4.02 -1.64
C ARG A 442 23.48 -2.87 -0.68
N VAL A 443 24.74 -2.46 -0.57
CA VAL A 443 25.11 -1.30 0.25
C VAL A 443 24.50 -0.02 -0.35
N ALA A 444 24.58 0.18 -1.66
CA ALA A 444 23.95 1.33 -2.31
C ALA A 444 22.44 1.38 -2.05
N GLY A 445 21.74 0.24 -2.14
CA GLY A 445 20.31 0.16 -1.86
C GLY A 445 19.98 0.60 -0.44
N ASN A 446 20.74 0.12 0.54
CA ASN A 446 20.58 0.51 1.95
C ASN A 446 20.79 2.03 2.17
N TRP A 447 21.81 2.61 1.52
CA TRP A 447 22.10 4.04 1.62
C TRP A 447 21.04 4.90 0.93
N VAL A 448 20.54 4.49 -0.23
CA VAL A 448 19.48 5.20 -0.97
C VAL A 448 18.15 5.16 -0.21
N LEU A 449 17.75 3.98 0.27
CA LEU A 449 16.46 3.78 0.93
C LEU A 449 16.41 4.30 2.35
N HIS A 450 17.43 4.00 3.17
CA HIS A 450 17.36 4.27 4.60
C HIS A 450 18.11 5.53 5.01
N GLU A 451 19.33 5.74 4.53
CA GLU A 451 20.13 6.89 4.95
C GLU A 451 19.63 8.17 4.26
N LEU A 452 19.57 8.17 2.91
CA LEU A 452 19.05 9.29 2.14
C LEU A 452 17.52 9.43 2.30
N GLY A 453 16.78 8.33 2.22
CA GLY A 453 15.33 8.33 2.50
C GLY A 453 14.99 8.83 3.91
N GLY A 454 15.81 8.50 4.92
CA GLY A 454 15.66 9.02 6.28
C GLY A 454 15.89 10.53 6.39
N LEU A 455 16.86 11.07 5.65
CA LEU A 455 17.10 12.52 5.58
C LEU A 455 15.93 13.27 4.93
N LEU A 456 15.42 12.78 3.80
CA LEU A 456 14.26 13.35 3.12
C LEU A 456 13.02 13.35 4.01
N THR A 457 12.73 12.22 4.65
CA THR A 457 11.59 12.09 5.58
C THR A 457 11.72 13.06 6.75
N LYS A 458 12.91 13.18 7.33
CA LYS A 458 13.16 14.10 8.45
C LYS A 458 13.03 15.57 8.04
N ALA A 459 13.41 15.90 6.81
CA ALA A 459 13.35 17.25 6.27
C ALA A 459 11.98 17.61 5.67
N ASP A 460 11.06 16.65 5.57
CA ASP A 460 9.77 16.77 4.86
C ASP A 460 9.96 17.34 3.44
N ARG A 461 10.97 16.82 2.73
CA ARG A 461 11.33 17.24 1.37
C ARG A 461 10.93 16.19 0.35
N ALA A 462 10.39 16.66 -0.78
CA ALA A 462 10.16 15.83 -1.96
C ALA A 462 11.48 15.28 -2.51
N TRP A 463 11.40 14.15 -3.22
CA TRP A 463 12.55 13.55 -3.87
C TRP A 463 13.14 14.49 -4.93
N ASP A 464 14.48 14.63 -4.88
CA ASP A 464 15.25 15.36 -5.87
C ASP A 464 16.64 14.73 -5.94
N ALA A 465 16.94 14.09 -7.07
CA ALA A 465 18.22 13.43 -7.34
C ALA A 465 19.41 14.40 -7.36
N THR A 466 19.16 15.72 -7.47
CA THR A 466 20.22 16.74 -7.51
C THR A 466 20.69 17.18 -6.13
N VAL A 467 19.88 16.99 -5.08
CA VAL A 467 20.23 17.35 -3.68
C VAL A 467 21.45 16.57 -3.20
N VAL A 468 21.52 15.27 -3.53
CA VAL A 468 22.71 14.45 -3.33
C VAL A 468 23.05 13.82 -4.67
N PRO A 469 24.01 14.38 -5.44
CA PRO A 469 24.38 13.79 -6.73
C PRO A 469 24.80 12.32 -6.57
N ALA A 470 24.38 11.46 -7.51
CA ALA A 470 24.68 10.02 -7.47
C ALA A 470 26.18 9.73 -7.33
N ARG A 471 27.03 10.54 -7.99
CA ARG A 471 28.49 10.47 -7.87
C ARG A 471 28.98 10.71 -6.45
N SER A 472 28.46 11.71 -5.76
CA SER A 472 28.85 12.02 -4.38
C SER A 472 28.48 10.87 -3.44
N LEU A 473 27.28 10.27 -3.61
CA LEU A 473 26.90 9.12 -2.81
C LEU A 473 27.77 7.89 -3.12
N ALA A 474 28.07 7.63 -4.40
CA ALA A 474 28.95 6.54 -4.80
C ALA A 474 30.37 6.68 -4.23
N GLU A 475 30.97 7.88 -4.33
CA GLU A 475 32.29 8.16 -3.76
C GLU A 475 32.30 7.97 -2.23
N LEU A 476 31.25 8.42 -1.54
CA LEU A 476 31.12 8.25 -0.10
C LEU A 476 31.03 6.76 0.29
N ILE A 477 30.24 5.97 -0.44
CA ILE A 477 30.13 4.52 -0.23
C ILE A 477 31.47 3.83 -0.51
N ASP A 478 32.20 4.22 -1.56
CA ASP A 478 33.53 3.68 -1.86
C ASP A 478 34.52 3.90 -0.71
N HIS A 479 34.60 5.13 -0.18
CA HIS A 479 35.46 5.43 0.97
C HIS A 479 35.09 4.60 2.21
N LEU A 480 33.80 4.37 2.43
CA LEU A 480 33.32 3.52 3.52
C LEU A 480 33.70 2.05 3.31
N GLN A 481 33.53 1.51 2.10
CA GLN A 481 33.87 0.11 1.78
C GLN A 481 35.38 -0.15 1.87
N ARG A 482 36.19 0.81 1.45
CA ARG A 482 37.65 0.79 1.62
C ARG A 482 38.11 0.99 3.07
N LYS A 483 37.16 1.20 4.00
CA LYS A 483 37.42 1.49 5.42
C LYS A 483 38.29 2.73 5.62
N LEU A 484 38.21 3.70 4.71
CA LEU A 484 38.87 5.00 4.84
C LEU A 484 38.09 5.94 5.76
N ILE A 485 36.81 5.65 6.00
CA ILE A 485 35.94 6.40 6.92
C ILE A 485 35.07 5.43 7.73
N THR A 486 34.52 5.91 8.84
CA THR A 486 33.57 5.14 9.67
C THR A 486 32.13 5.37 9.22
N GLY A 487 31.22 4.45 9.57
CA GLY A 487 29.78 4.62 9.29
C GLY A 487 29.20 5.95 9.82
N PRO A 488 29.45 6.33 11.08
CA PRO A 488 29.02 7.64 11.61
C PRO A 488 29.58 8.83 10.81
N THR A 489 30.85 8.77 10.41
CA THR A 489 31.47 9.81 9.57
C THR A 489 30.76 9.89 8.22
N ALA A 490 30.50 8.75 7.58
CA ALA A 490 29.84 8.72 6.29
C ALA A 490 28.44 9.34 6.36
N LYS A 491 27.66 9.03 7.41
CA LYS A 491 26.34 9.65 7.65
C LYS A 491 26.42 11.16 7.87
N GLN A 492 27.45 11.63 8.57
CA GLN A 492 27.70 13.06 8.78
C GLN A 492 27.97 13.77 7.43
N VAL A 493 28.83 13.20 6.59
CA VAL A 493 29.16 13.77 5.27
C VAL A 493 27.93 13.77 4.36
N LEU A 494 27.15 12.68 4.34
CA LEU A 494 25.90 12.62 3.57
C LEU A 494 24.93 13.73 3.99
N ALA A 495 24.75 13.96 5.29
CA ALA A 495 23.91 15.03 5.79
C ALA A 495 24.42 16.41 5.37
N GLY A 496 25.74 16.64 5.40
CA GLY A 496 26.34 17.89 4.92
C GLY A 496 26.06 18.14 3.43
N ILE A 497 26.23 17.12 2.58
CA ILE A 497 25.92 17.21 1.15
C ILE A 497 24.43 17.51 0.94
N PHE A 498 23.56 16.80 1.66
CA PHE A 498 22.11 17.01 1.62
C PHE A 498 21.69 18.43 2.04
N ASP A 499 22.41 19.04 2.98
CA ASP A 499 22.19 20.41 3.44
C ASP A 499 22.84 21.48 2.53
N GLY A 500 23.55 21.07 1.47
CA GLY A 500 24.05 21.94 0.41
C GLY A 500 25.57 22.02 0.27
N ASP A 501 26.34 21.17 0.95
CA ASP A 501 27.79 21.09 0.71
C ASP A 501 28.08 20.47 -0.67
N SER A 502 28.48 21.32 -1.61
CA SER A 502 28.77 20.92 -3.00
C SER A 502 30.24 20.56 -3.25
N ARG A 503 31.09 20.52 -2.20
CA ARG A 503 32.50 20.13 -2.34
C ARG A 503 32.58 18.64 -2.73
N PRO A 504 33.61 18.22 -3.50
CA PRO A 504 33.85 16.79 -3.75
C PRO A 504 34.05 16.03 -2.44
N VAL A 505 33.60 14.78 -2.36
CA VAL A 505 33.65 13.98 -1.11
C VAL A 505 35.08 13.90 -0.56
N ALA A 506 36.06 13.69 -1.43
CA ALA A 506 37.47 13.66 -1.02
C ALA A 506 37.92 14.96 -0.33
N VAL A 507 37.48 16.12 -0.83
CA VAL A 507 37.82 17.43 -0.26
C VAL A 507 37.17 17.61 1.12
N ILE A 508 35.89 17.25 1.25
CA ILE A 508 35.19 17.29 2.56
C ILE A 508 35.95 16.42 3.57
N LEU A 509 36.34 15.20 3.17
CA LEU A 509 37.02 14.26 4.06
C LEU A 509 38.41 14.75 4.51
N GLU A 510 39.15 15.41 3.63
CA GLU A 510 40.48 15.95 3.92
C GLU A 510 40.41 17.24 4.76
N GLU A 511 39.65 18.25 4.31
CA GLU A 511 39.57 19.56 4.95
C GLU A 511 38.94 19.48 6.35
N ASP A 512 37.91 18.64 6.52
CA ASP A 512 37.22 18.48 7.79
C ASP A 512 37.90 17.40 8.68
N ASN A 513 39.05 16.87 8.24
CA ASN A 513 39.87 15.87 8.94
C ASN A 513 39.07 14.63 9.37
N LEU A 514 38.24 14.11 8.46
CA LEU A 514 37.28 13.02 8.70
C LEU A 514 37.80 11.64 8.26
N LEU A 515 38.95 11.58 7.60
CA LEU A 515 39.60 10.32 7.24
C LEU A 515 39.97 9.50 8.48
N LEU A 516 39.70 8.20 8.43
CA LEU A 516 40.11 7.22 9.43
C LEU A 516 41.63 7.24 9.54
N ARG A 517 42.14 7.63 10.71
CA ARG A 517 43.57 7.55 11.07
C ARG A 517 43.71 6.54 12.20
N PRO A 518 43.94 5.26 11.90
CA PRO A 518 44.03 4.22 12.92
C PRO A 518 45.04 4.60 13.99
N LEU A 519 44.69 4.38 15.26
CA LEU A 519 45.67 4.49 16.33
C LEU A 519 46.77 3.44 16.14
N SER A 520 48.00 3.83 16.50
CA SER A 520 49.10 2.88 16.67
C SER A 520 48.80 1.90 17.81
N ARG A 521 49.46 0.74 17.79
CA ARG A 521 49.31 -0.26 18.87
C ARG A 521 49.59 0.34 20.26
N GLY A 522 50.58 1.24 20.36
CA GLY A 522 50.93 1.90 21.62
C GLY A 522 49.82 2.82 22.15
N GLU A 523 49.14 3.55 21.26
CA GLU A 523 48.00 4.38 21.62
C GLU A 523 46.78 3.54 22.05
N TYR A 524 46.54 2.40 21.38
CA TYR A 524 45.50 1.45 21.81
C TYR A 524 45.78 0.86 23.20
N LEU A 525 47.03 0.49 23.48
CA LEU A 525 47.44 -0.01 24.80
C LEU A 525 47.21 1.05 25.88
N ALA A 526 47.63 2.29 25.64
CA ALA A 526 47.43 3.38 26.60
C ALA A 526 45.94 3.64 26.89
N LEU A 527 45.08 3.63 25.87
CA LEU A 527 43.63 3.76 26.04
C LEU A 527 43.02 2.58 26.80
N ALA A 528 43.44 1.36 26.49
CA ALA A 528 42.94 0.16 27.14
C ALA A 528 43.36 0.11 28.62
N GLU A 529 44.62 0.45 28.93
CA GLU A 529 45.13 0.56 30.31
C GLU A 529 44.37 1.62 31.10
N ALA A 530 44.12 2.79 30.51
CA ALA A 530 43.34 3.85 31.14
C ALA A 530 41.88 3.42 31.42
N ALA A 531 41.25 2.73 30.47
CA ALA A 531 39.89 2.22 30.63
C ALA A 531 39.82 1.13 31.72
N ILE A 532 40.80 0.22 31.76
CA ILE A 532 40.95 -0.82 32.79
C ILE A 532 41.14 -0.18 34.18
N ALA A 533 42.01 0.82 34.29
CA ALA A 533 42.30 1.52 35.54
C ALA A 533 41.09 2.25 36.12
N GLN A 534 40.18 2.74 35.27
CA GLN A 534 38.93 3.36 35.73
C GLN A 534 37.94 2.37 36.37
N ASN A 535 37.96 1.10 35.97
CA ASN A 535 36.99 0.09 36.46
C ASN A 535 37.61 -1.30 36.73
N PRO A 536 38.55 -1.41 37.68
CA PRO A 536 39.24 -2.67 37.98
C PRO A 536 38.29 -3.79 38.45
N LYS A 537 37.22 -3.44 39.17
CA LYS A 537 36.19 -4.40 39.61
C LYS A 537 35.48 -5.09 38.43
N MET A 538 35.32 -4.40 37.31
CA MET A 538 34.67 -4.96 36.13
C MET A 538 35.61 -5.91 35.38
N VAL A 539 36.91 -5.61 35.37
CA VAL A 539 37.95 -6.53 34.84
C VAL A 539 38.00 -7.82 35.65
N GLU A 540 37.94 -7.73 36.98
CA GLU A 540 37.91 -8.91 37.85
C GLU A 540 36.68 -9.78 37.60
N GLN A 541 35.52 -9.19 37.32
CA GLN A 541 34.30 -9.91 36.92
C GLN A 541 34.43 -10.59 35.56
N ILE A 542 35.16 -10.00 34.62
CA ILE A 542 35.45 -10.60 33.31
C ILE A 542 36.37 -11.82 33.49
N ARG A 543 37.47 -11.69 34.25
CA ARG A 543 38.43 -12.77 34.53
C ARG A 543 37.82 -13.92 35.34
N SER A 544 37.21 -13.61 36.49
CA SER A 544 36.78 -14.63 37.47
C SER A 544 35.40 -15.22 37.18
N LYS A 545 34.46 -14.44 36.64
CA LYS A 545 33.06 -14.86 36.40
C LYS A 545 32.72 -15.08 34.94
N LYS A 546 33.72 -15.02 34.03
CA LYS A 546 33.58 -15.20 32.58
C LYS A 546 32.47 -14.35 31.93
N GLN A 547 32.20 -13.16 32.46
CA GLN A 547 31.14 -12.27 31.96
C GLN A 547 31.59 -11.49 30.71
N MET A 548 31.79 -12.19 29.59
CA MET A 548 32.35 -11.62 28.35
C MET A 548 31.55 -10.44 27.80
N GLY A 549 30.24 -10.34 28.08
CA GLY A 549 29.42 -9.20 27.66
C GLY A 549 29.90 -7.84 28.23
N LYS A 550 30.73 -7.84 29.28
CA LYS A 550 31.30 -6.62 29.86
C LYS A 550 32.49 -6.06 29.09
N LEU A 551 33.06 -6.84 28.15
CA LEU A 551 34.13 -6.36 27.28
C LEU A 551 33.64 -5.24 26.34
N GLY A 552 32.39 -5.33 25.89
CA GLY A 552 31.75 -4.30 25.07
C GLY A 552 31.63 -2.94 25.78
N TRP A 553 31.54 -2.93 27.12
CA TRP A 553 31.57 -1.68 27.89
C TRP A 553 32.94 -0.99 27.81
N PHE A 554 34.04 -1.74 27.93
CA PHE A 554 35.40 -1.20 27.81
C PHE A 554 35.70 -0.74 26.38
N VAL A 555 35.26 -1.48 25.35
CA VAL A 555 35.32 -1.03 23.96
C VAL A 555 34.58 0.29 23.79
N GLY A 556 33.38 0.41 24.36
CA GLY A 556 32.61 1.67 24.35
C GLY A 556 33.32 2.83 25.05
N GLN A 557 34.05 2.58 26.15
CA GLN A 557 34.85 3.62 26.81
C GLN A 557 36.07 4.04 25.99
N MET A 558 36.79 3.09 25.39
CA MET A 558 37.91 3.41 24.49
C MET A 558 37.42 4.24 23.30
N MET A 559 36.27 3.89 22.71
CA MET A 559 35.67 4.66 21.61
C MET A 559 35.20 6.06 22.02
N ARG A 560 34.76 6.24 23.27
CA ARG A 560 34.29 7.54 23.78
C ARG A 560 35.46 8.46 24.20
N THR A 561 36.54 7.87 24.69
CA THR A 561 37.71 8.60 25.22
C THR A 561 38.75 8.88 24.13
N GLY A 562 38.87 7.98 23.15
CA GLY A 562 39.72 8.19 21.99
C GLY A 562 39.18 9.26 21.05
N GLU A 563 40.08 9.79 20.22
CA GLU A 563 39.74 10.79 19.21
C GLU A 563 38.70 10.22 18.22
N LYS A 564 37.65 11.01 17.93
CA LYS A 564 36.53 10.56 17.09
C LYS A 564 37.05 10.12 15.72
N GLY A 565 36.63 8.92 15.30
CA GLY A 565 37.02 8.37 13.99
C GLY A 565 38.43 7.77 13.93
N ARG A 566 39.12 7.55 15.06
CA ARG A 566 40.45 6.89 15.09
C ARG A 566 40.48 5.52 15.77
N VAL A 567 39.47 5.20 16.57
CA VAL A 567 39.36 3.94 17.33
C VAL A 567 38.49 2.93 16.57
N GLU A 568 39.07 1.82 16.16
CA GLU A 568 38.40 0.69 15.55
C GLU A 568 37.95 -0.30 16.62
N ALA A 569 36.64 -0.53 16.72
CA ALA A 569 36.05 -1.41 17.74
C ALA A 569 36.63 -2.84 17.76
N PRO A 570 36.84 -3.52 16.60
CA PRO A 570 37.41 -4.87 16.60
C PRO A 570 38.84 -4.91 17.15
N LYS A 571 39.65 -3.89 16.84
CA LYS A 571 41.05 -3.80 17.26
C LYS A 571 41.18 -3.39 18.72
N ALA A 572 40.28 -2.52 19.20
CA ALA A 572 40.15 -2.22 20.62
C ALA A 572 39.76 -3.46 21.43
N GLU A 573 38.82 -4.27 20.92
CA GLU A 573 38.43 -5.53 21.57
C GLU A 573 39.58 -6.54 21.63
N GLU A 574 40.37 -6.66 20.55
CA GLU A 574 41.56 -7.52 20.48
C GLU A 574 42.59 -7.14 21.56
N ILE A 575 42.95 -5.87 21.65
CA ILE A 575 43.92 -5.35 22.64
C ILE A 575 43.39 -5.51 24.08
N LEU A 576 42.09 -5.26 24.30
CA LEU A 576 41.47 -5.47 25.61
C LEU A 576 41.48 -6.95 26.02
N ARG A 577 41.22 -7.87 25.09
CA ARG A 577 41.32 -9.31 25.35
C ARG A 577 42.76 -9.70 25.68
N GLU A 578 43.74 -9.17 24.96
CA GLU A 578 45.15 -9.38 25.25
C GLU A 578 45.49 -8.96 26.70
N LEU A 579 45.15 -7.72 27.10
CA LEU A 579 45.47 -7.18 28.43
C LEU A 579 44.67 -7.81 29.59
N ILE A 580 43.41 -8.20 29.35
CA ILE A 580 42.54 -8.77 30.38
C ILE A 580 42.74 -10.28 30.54
N PHE A 581 43.25 -11.00 29.53
CA PHE A 581 43.42 -12.46 29.62
C PHE A 581 44.87 -12.95 29.55
N GLN A 582 45.85 -12.06 29.35
CA GLN A 582 47.17 -12.25 29.96
C GLN A 582 47.03 -12.33 31.48
#